data_AF-A0A2K5F2R5-F1
#
_entry.id   AF-A0A2K5F2R5-F1
#
_cell.length_a   1.000
_cell.length_b   1.000
_cell.length_c   1.000
_cell.angle_alpha   90.00
_cell.angle_beta   90.00
_cell.angle_gamma   90.00
#
_symmetry.space_group_name_H-M   'P 1'
#
loop_
_entity.id
_entity.type
_entity.pdbx_description
1 polymer ?
#
loop_
_entity_poly.entity_id
_entity_poly.type
_entity_poly.pdbx_seq_one_letter_code
_entity_poly.pdbx_strand_id
1 'polypeptide(L)'
;MCQVGEDYGEPAPREPPRREQKCVKCKEAQPVVVIRAGDAFCRGCFKAFYIHKFRAMLGKNRLIFPGEKVLLAWSGGPSSSSMVWQVLEGLSQDSAKRLRFVPGVIFIDEGAACGRSPEERAKTLAEVKPILQAIGFPWHVVALEEVFSLPPSVLRCSSQEPAAPEGAYKAAVDSFLQQQRVLPQPRVQPPRDPQSLVRPPAAAQTEALSHLFCSVRTLTAKEELLQTLRVHLILHVARAHGYSKVMTGDSCTRLAIKLMTNLALGRGLGAWRPGFSDERHGDVVVVRPMREHTLKEVAFYNRLFSVPCVFTPAVDTKAPEKASIHRLMEAFILRLQTQFPSTVSTVCRTSEKLVKAPRDGPAAGDCGPRCLLCMCALDIDTADSATAFGVQTSHLSQIHSPTPLTETGTPQGPCCSPGGAWAQGCCQRSSRREDPQACIVEQLCYGCRVNMKDLPSLEPLPQYILAEAQLRTQRAWVLAELRDCLIEDSDDEVGQS
;
A
#
# COMPACT_ATOMS: atom_id res chain seq x y z
N MET A 1 -34.54 7.37 14.98
CA MET A 1 -34.25 8.29 16.09
C MET A 1 -34.18 7.46 17.36
N CYS A 2 -32.98 7.23 17.89
CA CYS A 2 -32.80 6.52 19.16
C CYS A 2 -32.14 7.50 20.12
N GLN A 3 -32.90 7.88 21.14
CA GLN A 3 -32.53 8.86 22.15
C GLN A 3 -31.42 8.30 23.06
N VAL A 4 -30.48 9.18 23.37
CA VAL A 4 -29.39 9.00 24.33
C VAL A 4 -29.99 9.21 25.72
N GLY A 5 -30.05 8.15 26.52
CA GLY A 5 -30.30 8.23 27.96
C GLY A 5 -28.96 8.15 28.69
N GLU A 6 -28.56 9.25 29.31
CA GLU A 6 -27.47 9.31 30.27
C GLU A 6 -28.03 8.93 31.65
N ASP A 7 -27.47 7.88 32.27
CA ASP A 7 -27.48 7.71 33.73
C ASP A 7 -26.24 6.88 34.12
N TYR A 8 -25.27 7.53 34.79
CA TYR A 8 -24.01 6.92 35.22
C TYR A 8 -23.93 6.99 36.74
N GLY A 9 -24.08 5.84 37.40
CA GLY A 9 -23.94 5.74 38.85
C GLY A 9 -24.10 4.35 39.44
N GLU A 10 -23.63 3.28 38.79
CA GLU A 10 -23.55 1.95 39.44
C GLU A 10 -22.12 1.64 39.92
N PRO A 11 -21.92 1.22 41.19
CA PRO A 11 -20.62 0.79 41.68
C PRO A 11 -20.15 -0.48 40.96
N ALA A 12 -18.86 -0.56 40.67
CA ALA A 12 -18.21 -1.72 40.06
C ALA A 12 -18.62 -3.04 40.75
N PRO A 13 -19.04 -4.08 40.01
CA PRO A 13 -19.31 -5.39 40.60
C PRO A 13 -18.05 -5.94 41.27
N ARG A 14 -18.19 -6.32 42.55
CA ARG A 14 -17.14 -6.98 43.35
C ARG A 14 -16.60 -8.19 42.57
N GLU A 15 -15.27 -8.29 42.42
CA GLU A 15 -14.62 -9.43 41.76
C GLU A 15 -15.06 -10.75 42.42
N PRO A 16 -15.58 -11.73 41.67
CA PRO A 16 -15.83 -13.06 42.21
C PRO A 16 -14.51 -13.75 42.58
N PRO A 17 -14.52 -14.69 43.55
CA PRO A 17 -13.32 -15.37 44.02
C PRO A 17 -12.60 -16.04 42.83
N ARG A 18 -11.29 -15.77 42.72
CA ARG A 18 -10.41 -16.32 41.69
C ARG A 18 -10.36 -17.85 41.81
N ARG A 19 -11.26 -18.55 41.11
CA ARG A 19 -11.03 -19.96 40.75
C ARG A 19 -9.66 -20.02 40.11
N GLU A 20 -8.81 -20.96 40.54
CA GLU A 20 -7.51 -21.24 39.93
C GLU A 20 -7.69 -21.53 38.44
N GLN A 21 -7.65 -20.49 37.61
CA GLN A 21 -7.78 -20.64 36.18
C GLN A 21 -6.55 -21.41 35.72
N LYS A 22 -6.77 -22.55 35.06
CA LYS A 22 -5.70 -23.33 34.40
C LYS A 22 -5.67 -22.98 32.92
N CYS A 23 -4.54 -23.23 32.26
CA CYS A 23 -4.44 -23.03 30.82
C CYS A 23 -5.49 -23.86 30.07
N VAL A 24 -6.21 -23.24 29.14
CA VAL A 24 -7.26 -23.88 28.33
C VAL A 24 -6.73 -25.03 27.49
N LYS A 25 -5.47 -24.95 27.03
CA LYS A 25 -4.87 -25.92 26.11
C LYS A 25 -4.27 -27.13 26.83
N CYS A 26 -3.41 -26.93 27.83
CA CYS A 26 -2.78 -28.04 28.54
C CYS A 26 -3.50 -28.45 29.83
N LYS A 27 -4.42 -27.63 30.35
CA LYS A 27 -5.19 -27.88 31.59
C LYS A 27 -4.35 -28.09 32.87
N GLU A 28 -3.04 -27.88 32.80
CA GLU A 28 -2.10 -28.11 33.90
C GLU A 28 -1.47 -26.79 34.38
N ALA A 29 -0.77 -26.11 33.48
CA ALA A 29 0.01 -24.92 33.81
C ALA A 29 -0.87 -23.71 34.10
N GLN A 30 -0.35 -22.80 34.94
CA GLN A 30 -0.99 -21.53 35.22
C GLN A 30 -0.96 -20.62 33.98
N PRO A 31 -2.08 -19.96 33.64
CA PRO A 31 -2.17 -19.04 32.53
C PRO A 31 -1.44 -17.73 32.85
N VAL A 32 -0.73 -17.21 31.86
CA VAL A 32 -0.01 -15.93 31.93
C VAL A 32 -0.62 -14.88 31.01
N VAL A 33 -1.48 -15.30 30.09
CA VAL A 33 -2.14 -14.43 29.11
C VAL A 33 -3.60 -14.81 28.96
N VAL A 34 -4.46 -13.79 28.88
CA VAL A 34 -5.88 -13.93 28.54
C VAL A 34 -6.16 -13.13 27.27
N ILE A 35 -6.36 -13.82 26.15
CA ILE A 35 -6.60 -13.18 24.86
C ILE A 35 -8.04 -12.66 24.80
N ARG A 36 -9.00 -13.53 25.14
CA ARG A 36 -10.45 -13.27 25.25
C ARG A 36 -10.98 -13.83 26.57
N ALA A 37 -12.18 -13.42 26.98
CA ALA A 37 -12.84 -14.03 28.12
C ALA A 37 -12.96 -15.55 27.90
N GLY A 38 -12.40 -16.34 28.82
CA GLY A 38 -12.35 -17.80 28.72
C GLY A 38 -11.11 -18.37 28.00
N ASP A 39 -10.34 -17.55 27.27
CA ASP A 39 -9.15 -17.98 26.52
C ASP A 39 -7.85 -17.66 27.29
N ALA A 40 -7.60 -18.42 28.36
CA ALA A 40 -6.42 -18.28 29.20
C ALA A 40 -5.31 -19.28 28.80
N PHE A 41 -4.12 -18.78 28.48
CA PHE A 41 -2.98 -19.59 28.01
C PHE A 41 -1.77 -19.48 28.93
N CYS A 42 -1.08 -20.61 29.17
CA CYS A 42 0.28 -20.59 29.72
C CYS A 42 1.28 -20.13 28.65
N ARG A 43 2.51 -19.80 29.08
CA ARG A 43 3.57 -19.24 28.21
C ARG A 43 3.86 -20.14 27.00
N GLY A 44 4.02 -21.45 27.22
CA GLY A 44 4.35 -22.41 26.16
C GLY A 44 3.20 -22.64 25.17
N CYS A 45 1.98 -22.83 25.67
CA CYS A 45 0.81 -23.02 24.82
C CYS A 45 0.49 -21.78 23.98
N PHE A 46 0.67 -20.58 24.54
CA PHE A 46 0.52 -19.33 23.80
C PHE A 46 1.57 -19.20 22.69
N LYS A 47 2.85 -19.50 22.97
CA LYS A 47 3.92 -19.50 21.96
C LYS A 47 3.56 -20.39 20.77
N ALA A 48 3.18 -21.64 21.05
CA ALA A 48 2.82 -22.61 20.02
C ALA A 48 1.59 -22.17 19.20
N PHE A 49 0.57 -21.61 19.87
CA PHE A 49 -0.61 -21.05 19.21
C PHE A 49 -0.24 -19.90 18.26
N TYR A 50 0.58 -18.96 18.74
CA TYR A 50 0.99 -17.77 17.99
C TYR A 50 1.81 -18.11 16.74
N ILE A 51 2.79 -19.03 16.88
CA ILE A 51 3.63 -19.53 15.79
C ILE A 51 2.80 -20.32 14.78
N HIS A 52 1.93 -21.21 15.25
CA HIS A 52 1.07 -22.00 14.38
C HIS A 52 0.21 -21.10 13.49
N LYS A 53 -0.38 -20.04 14.05
CA LYS A 53 -1.20 -19.07 13.33
C LYS A 53 -0.46 -18.42 12.16
N PHE A 54 0.78 -17.95 12.41
CA PHE A 54 1.65 -17.39 11.37
C PHE A 54 1.99 -18.41 10.28
N ARG A 55 2.41 -19.62 10.66
CA ARG A 55 2.81 -20.67 9.70
C ARG A 55 1.63 -21.19 8.89
N ALA A 56 0.45 -21.31 9.52
CA ALA A 56 -0.77 -21.70 8.84
C ALA A 56 -1.13 -20.69 7.75
N MET A 57 -0.95 -19.38 8.00
CA MET A 57 -1.18 -18.35 6.98
C MET A 57 -0.26 -18.51 5.77
N LEU A 58 1.03 -18.74 5.98
CA LEU A 58 1.96 -18.99 4.87
C LEU A 58 1.63 -20.30 4.13
N GLY A 59 1.33 -21.37 4.87
CA GLY A 59 1.09 -22.70 4.30
C GLY A 59 -0.27 -22.88 3.59
N LYS A 60 -1.28 -22.10 3.96
CA LYS A 60 -2.60 -22.07 3.27
C LYS A 60 -2.50 -21.38 1.92
N ASN A 61 -1.79 -20.24 1.85
CA ASN A 61 -1.74 -19.42 0.63
C ASN A 61 -0.65 -19.85 -0.36
N ARG A 62 0.48 -20.43 0.12
CA ARG A 62 1.55 -21.02 -0.72
C ARG A 62 2.11 -20.08 -1.82
N LEU A 63 2.16 -18.77 -1.54
CA LEU A 63 2.64 -17.78 -2.51
C LEU A 63 4.16 -17.62 -2.58
N ILE A 64 4.90 -18.15 -1.59
CA ILE A 64 6.35 -17.94 -1.46
C ILE A 64 7.07 -19.25 -1.72
N PHE A 65 7.76 -19.33 -2.84
CA PHE A 65 8.45 -20.52 -3.28
C PHE A 65 9.82 -20.67 -2.57
N PRO A 66 10.31 -21.91 -2.41
CA PRO A 66 11.65 -22.16 -1.88
C PRO A 66 12.72 -21.43 -2.71
N GLY A 67 13.67 -20.78 -2.03
CA GLY A 67 14.76 -20.02 -2.66
C GLY A 67 14.40 -18.59 -3.07
N GLU A 68 13.12 -18.19 -3.07
CA GLU A 68 12.74 -16.82 -3.39
C GLU A 68 13.32 -15.82 -2.38
N LYS A 69 13.67 -14.63 -2.88
CA LYS A 69 14.04 -13.49 -2.03
C LYS A 69 12.79 -12.76 -1.57
N VAL A 70 12.66 -12.59 -0.25
CA VAL A 70 11.51 -11.91 0.38
C VAL A 70 11.99 -10.71 1.19
N LEU A 71 11.48 -9.52 0.88
CA LEU A 71 11.79 -8.29 1.61
C LEU A 71 10.83 -8.13 2.79
N LEU A 72 11.34 -7.97 3.99
CA LEU A 72 10.59 -7.77 5.23
C LEU A 72 10.54 -6.27 5.53
N ALA A 73 9.36 -5.65 5.40
CA ALA A 73 9.16 -4.26 5.76
C ALA A 73 9.10 -4.12 7.29
N TRP A 74 10.18 -3.58 7.88
CA TRP A 74 10.33 -3.41 9.31
C TRP A 74 10.36 -1.94 9.69
N SER A 75 9.39 -1.52 10.50
CA SER A 75 9.22 -0.13 10.94
C SER A 75 9.68 0.11 12.38
N GLY A 76 10.23 -0.89 13.07
CA GLY A 76 10.50 -0.85 14.51
C GLY A 76 9.28 -1.08 15.42
N GLY A 77 8.07 -0.90 14.89
CA GLY A 77 6.83 -1.06 15.64
C GLY A 77 6.52 -2.51 16.06
N PRO A 78 5.57 -2.72 17.00
CA PRO A 78 5.32 -4.04 17.59
C PRO A 78 4.97 -5.13 16.58
N SER A 79 4.10 -4.84 15.61
CA SER A 79 3.64 -5.85 14.64
C SER A 79 4.71 -6.22 13.62
N SER A 80 5.50 -5.26 13.16
CA SER A 80 6.59 -5.51 12.20
C SER A 80 7.76 -6.22 12.87
N SER A 81 8.12 -5.86 14.11
CA SER A 81 9.10 -6.61 14.91
C SER A 81 8.65 -8.05 15.18
N SER A 82 7.38 -8.25 15.55
CA SER A 82 6.83 -9.60 15.75
C SER A 82 6.90 -10.44 14.48
N MET A 83 6.55 -9.85 13.32
CA MET A 83 6.67 -10.52 12.03
C MET A 83 8.11 -10.97 11.74
N VAL A 84 9.10 -10.09 11.90
CA VAL A 84 10.51 -10.42 11.67
C VAL A 84 10.97 -11.53 12.60
N TRP A 85 10.58 -11.47 13.88
CA TRP A 85 10.90 -12.50 14.87
C TRP A 85 10.30 -13.87 14.52
N GLN A 86 9.06 -13.89 13.99
CA GLN A 86 8.40 -15.12 13.55
C GLN A 86 9.07 -15.71 12.30
N VAL A 87 9.60 -14.87 11.41
CA VAL A 87 10.41 -15.33 10.27
C VAL A 87 11.74 -15.91 10.76
N LEU A 88 12.41 -15.25 11.72
CA LEU A 88 13.64 -15.74 12.34
C LEU A 88 13.43 -17.13 12.98
N GLU A 89 12.41 -17.28 13.82
CA GLU A 89 12.06 -18.56 14.45
C GLU A 89 11.60 -19.61 13.41
N GLY A 90 10.99 -19.18 12.31
CA GLY A 90 10.56 -20.04 11.22
C GLY A 90 11.71 -20.60 10.36
N LEU A 91 12.84 -19.89 10.31
CA LEU A 91 14.04 -20.27 9.54
C LEU A 91 15.03 -21.14 10.35
N SER A 92 14.93 -21.11 11.68
CA SER A 92 15.74 -21.94 12.59
C SER A 92 15.65 -23.44 12.27
N GLN A 93 16.78 -24.14 12.42
CA GLN A 93 16.93 -25.56 12.05
C GLN A 93 16.03 -26.49 12.88
N ASP A 94 15.70 -26.11 14.11
CA ASP A 94 14.87 -26.92 15.02
C ASP A 94 13.38 -26.98 14.64
N SER A 95 12.96 -26.29 13.57
CA SER A 95 11.55 -26.25 13.19
C SER A 95 11.17 -27.33 12.18
N ALA A 96 10.22 -28.20 12.54
CA ALA A 96 9.76 -29.34 11.73
C ALA A 96 9.21 -28.97 10.32
N LYS A 97 8.91 -27.69 10.05
CA LYS A 97 8.42 -27.19 8.75
C LYS A 97 9.18 -25.95 8.28
N ARG A 98 10.52 -25.97 8.38
CA ARG A 98 11.42 -24.83 8.13
C ARG A 98 11.00 -24.00 6.91
N LEU A 99 10.95 -22.67 7.08
CA LEU A 99 10.77 -21.73 5.96
C LEU A 99 11.98 -21.81 5.03
N ARG A 100 11.76 -21.67 3.71
CA ARG A 100 12.80 -21.96 2.70
C ARG A 100 13.12 -20.79 1.78
N PHE A 101 12.62 -19.60 2.08
CA PHE A 101 12.93 -18.38 1.34
C PHE A 101 14.11 -17.64 1.97
N VAL A 102 14.70 -16.70 1.22
CA VAL A 102 15.82 -15.87 1.68
C VAL A 102 15.27 -14.50 2.11
N PRO A 103 15.25 -14.19 3.41
CA PRO A 103 14.77 -12.89 3.88
C PRO A 103 15.81 -11.78 3.63
N GLY A 104 15.33 -10.57 3.38
CA GLY A 104 16.07 -9.33 3.60
C GLY A 104 15.19 -8.34 4.35
N VAL A 105 15.74 -7.40 5.11
CA VAL A 105 14.97 -6.43 5.90
C VAL A 105 15.10 -5.03 5.29
N ILE A 106 14.03 -4.26 5.24
CA ILE A 106 14.09 -2.83 4.92
C ILE A 106 13.56 -2.01 6.10
N PHE A 107 14.32 -0.98 6.46
CA PHE A 107 13.94 0.07 7.39
C PHE A 107 13.98 1.42 6.66
N ILE A 108 12.89 2.19 6.75
CA ILE A 108 12.79 3.52 6.15
C ILE A 108 12.84 4.56 7.25
N ASP A 109 13.79 5.48 7.18
CA ASP A 109 13.83 6.65 8.05
C ASP A 109 12.88 7.73 7.54
N GLU A 110 11.82 7.98 8.30
CA GLU A 110 10.78 8.97 8.02
C GLU A 110 10.95 10.25 8.83
N GLY A 111 12.08 10.40 9.55
CA GLY A 111 12.30 11.48 10.50
C GLY A 111 12.18 12.87 9.88
N ALA A 112 12.64 13.05 8.64
CA ALA A 112 12.51 14.32 7.92
C ALA A 112 11.05 14.73 7.68
N ALA A 113 10.19 13.81 7.25
CA ALA A 113 8.75 14.08 7.06
C ALA A 113 8.04 14.39 8.40
N CYS A 114 8.60 13.92 9.51
CA CYS A 114 8.09 14.18 10.86
C CYS A 114 8.73 15.43 11.51
N GLY A 115 9.56 16.20 10.80
CA GLY A 115 10.21 17.41 11.31
C GLY A 115 11.28 17.16 12.38
N ARG A 116 11.90 15.97 12.40
CA ARG A 116 12.91 15.61 13.41
C ARG A 116 14.29 16.14 13.07
N SER A 117 15.06 16.51 14.09
CA SER A 117 16.44 16.96 13.91
C SER A 117 17.35 15.81 13.44
N PRO A 118 18.47 16.11 12.77
CA PRO A 118 19.46 15.11 12.38
C PRO A 118 20.00 14.30 13.57
N GLU A 119 20.11 14.91 14.75
CA GLU A 119 20.58 14.28 15.98
C GLU A 119 19.59 13.21 16.49
N GLU A 120 18.29 13.54 16.49
CA GLU A 120 17.24 12.58 16.87
C GLU A 120 17.18 11.39 15.91
N ARG A 121 17.35 11.66 14.61
CA ARG A 121 17.41 10.63 13.57
C ARG A 121 18.62 9.72 13.77
N ALA A 122 19.79 10.30 14.03
CA ALA A 122 21.00 9.55 14.33
C ALA A 122 20.84 8.66 15.58
N LYS A 123 20.16 9.16 16.62
CA LYS A 123 19.83 8.36 17.81
C LYS A 123 18.92 7.18 17.50
N THR A 124 17.83 7.41 16.75
CA THR A 124 16.94 6.32 16.33
C THR A 124 17.67 5.28 15.48
N LEU A 125 18.54 5.71 14.55
CA LEU A 125 19.38 4.80 13.77
C LEU A 125 20.38 4.02 14.63
N ALA A 126 20.91 4.63 15.69
CA ALA A 126 21.80 3.95 16.63
C ALA A 126 21.08 2.86 17.45
N GLU A 127 19.78 3.01 17.71
CA GLU A 127 18.94 1.98 18.34
C GLU A 127 18.54 0.87 17.35
N VAL A 128 18.29 1.23 16.09
CA VAL A 128 17.85 0.32 15.02
C VAL A 128 18.96 -0.61 14.54
N LYS A 129 20.18 -0.09 14.32
CA LYS A 129 21.30 -0.85 13.74
C LYS A 129 21.65 -2.12 14.55
N PRO A 130 21.79 -2.10 15.89
CA PRO A 130 22.07 -3.30 16.68
C PRO A 130 20.99 -4.37 16.54
N ILE A 131 19.72 -3.98 16.42
CA ILE A 131 18.61 -4.93 16.24
C ILE A 131 18.73 -5.63 14.88
N LEU A 132 19.00 -4.87 13.81
CA LEU A 132 19.21 -5.43 12.46
C LEU A 132 20.41 -6.37 12.41
N GLN A 133 21.51 -6.00 13.08
CA GLN A 133 22.69 -6.84 13.22
C GLN A 133 22.39 -8.14 13.97
N ALA A 134 21.63 -8.07 15.07
CA ALA A 134 21.23 -9.24 15.85
C ALA A 134 20.30 -10.20 15.08
N ILE A 135 19.49 -9.69 14.15
CA ILE A 135 18.63 -10.51 13.27
C ILE A 135 19.48 -11.33 12.27
N GLY A 136 20.61 -10.80 11.82
CA GLY A 136 21.56 -11.51 10.95
C GLY A 136 21.09 -11.70 9.48
N PHE A 137 20.05 -11.00 9.04
CA PHE A 137 19.62 -10.98 7.64
C PHE A 137 20.28 -9.82 6.87
N PRO A 138 20.40 -9.90 5.52
CA PRO A 138 20.69 -8.72 4.70
C PRO A 138 19.69 -7.61 5.01
N TRP A 139 20.14 -6.39 5.25
CA TRP A 139 19.27 -5.28 5.60
C TRP A 139 19.58 -4.02 4.80
N HIS A 140 18.54 -3.22 4.57
CA HIS A 140 18.57 -1.96 3.83
C HIS A 140 18.02 -0.86 4.72
N VAL A 141 18.84 0.14 5.04
CA VAL A 141 18.39 1.37 5.72
C VAL A 141 18.36 2.47 4.67
N VAL A 142 17.18 3.01 4.44
CA VAL A 142 16.90 3.97 3.36
C VAL A 142 16.20 5.18 3.94
N ALA A 143 16.58 6.38 3.51
CA ALA A 143 15.92 7.60 3.95
C ALA A 143 14.70 7.89 3.06
N LEU A 144 13.60 8.40 3.62
CA LEU A 144 12.41 8.72 2.82
C LEU A 144 12.71 9.75 1.72
N GLU A 145 13.70 10.62 1.93
CA GLU A 145 14.22 11.60 0.98
C GLU A 145 14.68 11.00 -0.36
N GLU A 146 15.08 9.73 -0.37
CA GLU A 146 15.52 9.04 -1.58
C GLU A 146 14.39 8.90 -2.63
N VAL A 147 13.13 9.17 -2.25
CA VAL A 147 11.99 9.23 -3.17
C VAL A 147 12.21 10.21 -4.33
N PHE A 148 13.00 11.27 -4.13
CA PHE A 148 13.32 12.24 -5.19
C PHE A 148 14.27 11.68 -6.25
N SER A 149 14.97 10.57 -5.98
CA SER A 149 15.89 9.91 -6.92
C SER A 149 15.28 8.70 -7.61
N LEU A 150 13.99 8.42 -7.39
CA LEU A 150 13.34 7.23 -7.93
C LEU A 150 13.12 7.34 -9.44
N PRO A 151 13.21 6.23 -10.18
CA PRO A 151 12.83 6.20 -11.58
C PRO A 151 11.30 6.11 -11.76
N PRO A 152 10.72 6.62 -12.87
CA PRO A 152 9.28 6.50 -13.18
C PRO A 152 8.79 5.05 -13.24
N SER A 153 9.67 4.09 -13.53
CA SER A 153 9.36 2.66 -13.58
C SER A 153 8.78 2.11 -12.27
N VAL A 154 8.98 2.78 -11.14
CA VAL A 154 8.36 2.40 -9.85
C VAL A 154 6.83 2.40 -9.93
N LEU A 155 6.25 3.28 -10.75
CA LEU A 155 4.81 3.44 -10.94
C LEU A 155 4.26 2.63 -12.12
N ARG A 156 5.04 1.69 -12.66
CA ARG A 156 4.60 0.77 -13.71
C ARG A 156 4.15 -0.55 -13.09
N CYS A 157 3.10 -1.12 -13.66
CA CYS A 157 2.68 -2.49 -13.40
C CYS A 157 3.33 -3.36 -14.48
N SER A 158 4.33 -4.16 -14.12
CA SER A 158 4.88 -5.15 -15.04
C SER A 158 3.89 -6.30 -15.19
N SER A 159 3.76 -6.85 -16.39
CA SER A 159 2.96 -8.05 -16.65
C SER A 159 3.47 -9.21 -15.79
N GLN A 160 2.56 -9.85 -15.04
CA GLN A 160 2.90 -11.06 -14.28
C GLN A 160 3.25 -12.20 -15.24
N GLU A 161 4.28 -12.99 -14.90
CA GLU A 161 4.34 -14.35 -15.42
C GLU A 161 3.11 -15.13 -14.93
N PRO A 162 2.49 -15.96 -15.78
CA PRO A 162 1.23 -16.63 -15.48
C PRO A 162 1.29 -17.38 -14.15
N ALA A 163 0.20 -17.31 -13.37
CA ALA A 163 0.07 -17.97 -12.09
C ALA A 163 0.48 -19.45 -12.21
N ALA A 164 1.45 -19.87 -11.38
CA ALA A 164 2.01 -21.21 -11.47
C ALA A 164 0.90 -22.27 -11.30
N PRO A 165 0.87 -23.34 -12.12
CA PRO A 165 -0.19 -24.33 -12.12
C PRO A 165 -0.33 -25.04 -10.77
N GLU A 166 -1.55 -25.52 -10.46
CA GLU A 166 -1.81 -26.28 -9.24
C GLU A 166 -0.88 -27.51 -9.16
N GLY A 167 -0.02 -27.54 -8.14
CA GLY A 167 1.02 -28.57 -7.97
C GLY A 167 2.45 -28.06 -8.16
N ALA A 168 2.66 -26.93 -8.85
CA ALA A 168 3.98 -26.33 -9.06
C ALA A 168 4.70 -26.03 -7.74
N TYR A 169 3.96 -25.58 -6.72
CA TYR A 169 4.52 -25.34 -5.39
C TYR A 169 5.10 -26.62 -4.75
N LYS A 170 4.38 -27.75 -4.85
CA LYS A 170 4.83 -29.02 -4.28
C LYS A 170 6.06 -29.54 -5.05
N ALA A 171 6.02 -29.47 -6.38
CA ALA A 171 7.16 -29.84 -7.23
C ALA A 171 8.41 -28.99 -6.93
N ALA A 172 8.26 -27.67 -6.76
CA ALA A 172 9.36 -26.78 -6.37
C ALA A 172 9.93 -27.13 -4.99
N VAL A 173 9.06 -27.45 -4.03
CA VAL A 173 9.44 -27.93 -2.68
C VAL A 173 10.21 -29.24 -2.74
N ASP A 174 9.77 -30.20 -3.56
CA ASP A 174 10.40 -31.51 -3.71
C ASP A 174 11.76 -31.41 -4.43
N SER A 175 11.85 -30.64 -5.52
CA SER A 175 13.10 -30.34 -6.23
C SER A 175 14.12 -29.67 -5.32
N PHE A 176 13.68 -28.69 -4.52
CA PHE A 176 14.56 -28.00 -3.56
C PHE A 176 15.07 -28.95 -2.46
N LEU A 177 14.24 -29.89 -1.98
CA LEU A 177 14.68 -30.91 -1.02
C LEU A 177 15.69 -31.87 -1.63
N GLN A 178 15.50 -32.29 -2.88
CA GLN A 178 16.45 -33.14 -3.59
C GLN A 178 17.79 -32.43 -3.77
N GLN A 179 17.80 -31.16 -4.18
CA GLN A 179 19.03 -30.37 -4.31
C GLN A 179 19.79 -30.22 -2.98
N GLN A 180 19.09 -30.02 -1.86
CA GLN A 180 19.73 -29.95 -0.54
C GLN A 180 20.30 -31.28 -0.03
N ARG A 181 19.87 -32.43 -0.60
CA ARG A 181 20.43 -33.74 -0.26
C ARG A 181 21.71 -34.05 -1.05
N VAL A 182 21.89 -33.45 -2.22
CA VAL A 182 23.02 -33.70 -3.13
C VAL A 182 24.18 -32.72 -2.89
N LEU A 183 23.89 -31.49 -2.47
CA LEU A 183 24.89 -30.48 -2.13
C LEU A 183 24.73 -30.07 -0.66
N PRO A 184 25.80 -30.08 0.17
CA PRO A 184 25.76 -29.41 1.46
C PRO A 184 25.30 -27.98 1.21
N GLN A 185 24.28 -27.52 1.95
CA GLN A 185 23.72 -26.18 1.80
C GLN A 185 24.84 -25.18 1.54
N PRO A 186 24.72 -24.25 0.57
CA PRO A 186 25.54 -23.06 0.62
C PRO A 186 25.30 -22.52 2.03
N ARG A 187 26.34 -22.58 2.88
CA ARG A 187 26.35 -21.75 4.07
C ARG A 187 25.91 -20.40 3.57
N VAL A 188 24.84 -19.85 4.16
CA VAL A 188 24.56 -18.43 4.00
C VAL A 188 25.85 -17.78 4.47
N GLN A 189 26.74 -17.50 3.52
CA GLN A 189 27.93 -16.73 3.81
C GLN A 189 27.34 -15.44 4.36
N PRO A 190 27.83 -14.93 5.50
CA PRO A 190 27.46 -13.59 5.90
C PRO A 190 27.63 -12.73 4.64
N PRO A 191 26.62 -11.93 4.24
CA PRO A 191 26.75 -11.12 3.05
C PRO A 191 28.09 -10.42 3.17
N ARG A 192 28.98 -10.60 2.17
CA ARG A 192 30.06 -9.64 1.96
C ARG A 192 29.35 -8.30 1.93
N ASP A 193 29.61 -7.50 2.96
CA ASP A 193 28.99 -6.21 3.23
C ASP A 193 28.35 -5.61 1.97
N PRO A 194 27.03 -5.69 1.76
CA PRO A 194 26.36 -4.65 1.05
C PRO A 194 26.31 -3.48 2.04
N GLN A 195 27.48 -2.93 2.36
CA GLN A 195 27.60 -1.51 2.61
C GLN A 195 27.18 -0.84 1.30
N SER A 196 25.87 -0.85 1.00
CA SER A 196 25.29 0.33 0.39
C SER A 196 25.64 1.40 1.40
N LEU A 197 26.72 2.12 1.10
CA LEU A 197 27.17 3.31 1.81
C LEU A 197 25.89 3.99 2.26
N VAL A 198 25.68 4.09 3.57
CA VAL A 198 24.65 4.97 4.12
C VAL A 198 25.11 6.36 3.72
N ARG A 199 24.84 6.71 2.46
CA ARG A 199 25.11 8.01 1.92
C ARG A 199 24.11 8.87 2.67
N PRO A 200 24.57 9.80 3.53
CA PRO A 200 23.64 10.72 4.15
C PRO A 200 22.81 11.34 3.01
N PRO A 201 21.47 11.38 3.15
CA PRO A 201 20.62 11.96 2.11
C PRO A 201 21.14 13.36 1.81
N ALA A 202 21.13 13.74 0.54
CA ALA A 202 21.60 15.07 0.15
C ALA A 202 20.77 16.11 0.91
N ALA A 203 21.41 17.10 1.53
CA ALA A 203 20.71 18.13 2.33
C ALA A 203 19.55 18.78 1.55
N ALA A 204 19.74 18.98 0.24
CA ALA A 204 18.72 19.47 -0.68
C ALA A 204 17.46 18.57 -0.75
N GLN A 205 17.61 17.25 -0.68
CA GLN A 205 16.47 16.31 -0.69
C GLN A 205 15.69 16.35 0.64
N THR A 206 16.40 16.52 1.76
CA THR A 206 15.76 16.69 3.08
C THR A 206 14.97 18.00 3.15
N GLU A 207 15.51 19.09 2.61
CA GLU A 207 14.81 20.37 2.49
C GLU A 207 13.59 20.26 1.56
N ALA A 208 13.73 19.63 0.39
CA ALA A 208 12.63 19.41 -0.54
C ALA A 208 11.50 18.56 0.08
N LEU A 209 11.84 17.50 0.83
CA LEU A 209 10.85 16.69 1.54
C LEU A 209 10.12 17.51 2.61
N SER A 210 10.88 18.31 3.37
CA SER A 210 10.32 19.16 4.42
C SER A 210 9.37 20.20 3.83
N HIS A 211 9.76 20.85 2.74
CA HIS A 211 8.94 21.80 2.00
C HIS A 211 7.65 21.15 1.48
N LEU A 212 7.74 19.95 0.88
CA LEU A 212 6.57 19.18 0.44
C LEU A 212 5.59 18.93 1.60
N PHE A 213 6.06 18.41 2.74
CA PHE A 213 5.19 18.11 3.89
C PHE A 213 4.66 19.36 4.61
N CYS A 214 5.38 20.49 4.56
CA CYS A 214 4.89 21.78 5.05
C CYS A 214 3.78 22.36 4.16
N SER A 215 3.83 22.12 2.85
CA SER A 215 2.83 22.64 1.90
C SER A 215 1.46 21.95 1.98
N VAL A 216 1.39 20.72 2.49
CA VAL A 216 0.14 19.96 2.61
C VAL A 216 -0.73 20.50 3.75
N ARG A 217 -1.99 20.83 3.45
CA ARG A 217 -2.92 21.52 4.37
C ARG A 217 -3.40 20.64 5.53
N THR A 218 -3.82 19.41 5.26
CA THR A 218 -4.50 18.55 6.25
C THR A 218 -3.58 17.43 6.74
N LEU A 219 -3.76 16.99 7.99
CA LEU A 219 -2.99 15.86 8.53
C LEU A 219 -3.31 14.55 7.78
N THR A 220 -4.57 14.33 7.40
CA THR A 220 -4.98 13.17 6.59
C THR A 220 -4.20 13.11 5.27
N ALA A 221 -4.07 14.24 4.56
CA ALA A 221 -3.30 14.27 3.32
C ALA A 221 -1.80 14.01 3.55
N LYS A 222 -1.22 14.48 4.66
CA LYS A 222 0.18 14.18 5.04
C LYS A 222 0.39 12.69 5.31
N GLU A 223 -0.52 12.05 6.05
CA GLU A 223 -0.47 10.61 6.34
C GLU A 223 -0.56 9.78 5.05
N GLU A 224 -1.46 10.15 4.14
CA GLU A 224 -1.66 9.46 2.87
C GLU A 224 -0.50 9.65 1.90
N LEU A 225 0.06 10.86 1.84
CA LEU A 225 1.27 11.14 1.06
C LEU A 225 2.46 10.33 1.60
N LEU A 226 2.67 10.34 2.92
CA LEU A 226 3.72 9.55 3.57
C LEU A 226 3.58 8.05 3.26
N GLN A 227 2.37 7.50 3.39
CA GLN A 227 2.12 6.10 3.07
C GLN A 227 2.40 5.78 1.60
N THR A 228 2.02 6.67 0.69
CA THR A 228 2.24 6.52 -0.75
C THR A 228 3.73 6.50 -1.08
N LEU A 229 4.47 7.51 -0.62
CA LEU A 229 5.91 7.62 -0.83
C LEU A 229 6.69 6.44 -0.23
N ARG A 230 6.32 6.01 0.98
CA ARG A 230 6.88 4.82 1.63
C ARG A 230 6.70 3.58 0.75
N VAL A 231 5.50 3.34 0.23
CA VAL A 231 5.23 2.17 -0.62
C VAL A 231 6.07 2.22 -1.90
N HIS A 232 6.18 3.37 -2.55
CA HIS A 232 7.02 3.52 -3.76
C HIS A 232 8.49 3.20 -3.48
N LEU A 233 9.01 3.68 -2.35
CA LEU A 233 10.39 3.41 -1.95
C LEU A 233 10.62 1.92 -1.64
N ILE A 234 9.69 1.27 -0.93
CA ILE A 234 9.76 -0.18 -0.67
C ILE A 234 9.77 -0.96 -1.99
N LEU A 235 8.90 -0.61 -2.93
CA LEU A 235 8.82 -1.28 -4.24
C LEU A 235 10.10 -1.07 -5.05
N HIS A 236 10.67 0.13 -5.02
CA HIS A 236 11.93 0.41 -5.70
C HIS A 236 13.06 -0.48 -5.16
N VAL A 237 13.23 -0.52 -3.83
CA VAL A 237 14.26 -1.34 -3.19
C VAL A 237 14.04 -2.83 -3.45
N ALA A 238 12.78 -3.28 -3.44
CA ALA A 238 12.42 -4.64 -3.78
C ALA A 238 12.88 -5.01 -5.20
N ARG A 239 12.54 -4.18 -6.19
CA ARG A 239 12.90 -4.39 -7.60
C ARG A 239 14.41 -4.30 -7.84
N ALA A 240 15.07 -3.30 -7.26
CA ALA A 240 16.52 -3.07 -7.43
C ALA A 240 17.37 -4.25 -6.92
N HIS A 241 16.90 -4.98 -5.91
CA HIS A 241 17.63 -6.10 -5.30
C HIS A 241 17.07 -7.48 -5.65
N GLY A 242 16.06 -7.54 -6.53
CA GLY A 242 15.44 -8.77 -7.01
C GLY A 242 14.58 -9.51 -5.98
N TYR A 243 13.90 -8.77 -5.10
CA TYR A 243 12.89 -9.33 -4.19
C TYR A 243 11.54 -9.41 -4.93
N SER A 244 11.02 -10.63 -5.10
CA SER A 244 9.72 -10.86 -5.77
C SER A 244 8.53 -10.67 -4.82
N LYS A 245 8.77 -10.72 -3.50
CA LYS A 245 7.73 -10.62 -2.46
C LYS A 245 8.13 -9.64 -1.37
N VAL A 246 7.17 -8.89 -0.85
CA VAL A 246 7.35 -7.99 0.29
C VAL A 246 6.42 -8.41 1.42
N MET A 247 6.94 -8.78 2.60
CA MET A 247 6.14 -9.03 3.79
C MET A 247 5.92 -7.75 4.58
N THR A 248 4.66 -7.45 4.92
CA THR A 248 4.30 -6.34 5.83
C THR A 248 3.75 -6.86 7.16
N GLY A 249 4.08 -6.16 8.25
CA GLY A 249 3.60 -6.47 9.61
C GLY A 249 2.14 -6.05 9.87
N ASP A 250 1.27 -6.11 8.86
CA ASP A 250 -0.12 -5.70 8.98
C ASP A 250 -0.92 -6.71 9.81
N SER A 251 -1.24 -6.34 11.05
CA SER A 251 -2.08 -7.12 11.96
C SER A 251 -3.55 -7.09 11.54
N CYS A 252 -4.35 -8.04 11.99
CA CYS A 252 -5.81 -8.09 11.78
C CYS A 252 -6.48 -6.75 12.15
N THR A 253 -6.12 -6.21 13.33
CA THR A 253 -6.64 -4.93 13.81
C THR A 253 -6.21 -3.77 12.92
N ARG A 254 -4.94 -3.72 12.49
CA ARG A 254 -4.46 -2.67 11.59
C ARG A 254 -5.12 -2.76 10.22
N LEU A 255 -5.40 -3.97 9.73
CA LEU A 255 -6.12 -4.19 8.47
C LEU A 255 -7.57 -3.72 8.54
N ALA A 256 -8.28 -4.00 9.64
CA ALA A 256 -9.63 -3.49 9.85
C ALA A 256 -9.65 -1.95 9.88
N ILE A 257 -8.72 -1.32 10.60
CA ILE A 257 -8.58 0.15 10.63
C ILE A 257 -8.31 0.67 9.23
N LYS A 258 -7.28 0.16 8.54
CA LYS A 258 -6.93 0.58 7.19
C LYS A 258 -8.12 0.43 6.24
N LEU A 259 -8.82 -0.70 6.27
CA LEU A 259 -10.02 -0.91 5.45
C LEU A 259 -11.07 0.21 5.68
N MET A 260 -11.42 0.48 6.93
CA MET A 260 -12.41 1.51 7.26
C MET A 260 -11.94 2.92 6.90
N THR A 261 -10.64 3.21 7.05
CA THR A 261 -10.04 4.46 6.59
C THR A 261 -10.18 4.62 5.07
N ASN A 262 -9.88 3.58 4.29
CA ASN A 262 -10.02 3.66 2.83
C ASN A 262 -11.46 3.87 2.41
N LEU A 263 -12.41 3.19 3.07
CA LEU A 263 -13.83 3.40 2.85
C LEU A 263 -14.23 4.86 3.13
N ALA A 264 -13.79 5.42 4.27
CA ALA A 264 -14.07 6.80 4.64
C ALA A 264 -13.43 7.82 3.67
N LEU A 265 -12.28 7.48 3.07
CA LEU A 265 -11.61 8.28 2.03
C LEU A 265 -12.25 8.11 0.63
N GLY A 266 -13.36 7.37 0.52
CA GLY A 266 -14.05 7.13 -0.75
C GLY A 266 -13.27 6.23 -1.70
N ARG A 267 -12.32 5.43 -1.20
CA ARG A 267 -11.64 4.38 -1.98
C ARG A 267 -12.56 3.16 -1.96
N GLY A 268 -13.12 2.79 -3.12
CA GLY A 268 -14.04 1.65 -3.24
C GLY A 268 -13.42 0.33 -2.76
N LEU A 269 -14.29 -0.62 -2.38
CA LEU A 269 -13.87 -1.92 -1.83
C LEU A 269 -13.09 -2.79 -2.82
N GLY A 270 -13.26 -2.59 -4.14
CA GLY A 270 -12.49 -3.29 -5.16
C GLY A 270 -11.03 -2.83 -5.27
N ALA A 271 -10.73 -1.61 -4.84
CA ALA A 271 -9.42 -0.98 -5.00
C ALA A 271 -8.40 -1.40 -3.92
N TRP A 272 -8.85 -1.61 -2.68
CA TRP A 272 -8.01 -2.06 -1.58
C TRP A 272 -8.45 -3.43 -1.09
N ARG A 273 -7.63 -4.46 -1.35
CA ARG A 273 -7.90 -5.83 -0.90
C ARG A 273 -7.22 -6.08 0.45
N PRO A 274 -7.97 -6.33 1.56
CA PRO A 274 -7.39 -6.74 2.84
C PRO A 274 -6.94 -8.22 2.84
N GLY A 275 -6.83 -8.82 1.64
CA GLY A 275 -6.39 -10.19 1.42
C GLY A 275 -4.98 -10.47 1.92
N PHE A 276 -4.61 -11.74 1.90
CA PHE A 276 -3.26 -12.17 2.27
C PHE A 276 -2.21 -11.57 1.35
N SER A 277 -2.48 -11.49 0.03
CA SER A 277 -1.65 -10.82 -0.96
C SER A 277 -2.27 -9.53 -1.48
N ASP A 278 -1.42 -8.69 -2.03
CA ASP A 278 -1.72 -7.49 -2.80
C ASP A 278 -0.79 -7.47 -4.03
N GLU A 279 -1.40 -7.73 -5.18
CA GLU A 279 -0.75 -7.96 -6.48
C GLU A 279 -0.83 -6.73 -7.39
N ARG A 280 -1.23 -5.57 -6.85
CA ARG A 280 -1.43 -4.32 -7.62
C ARG A 280 -0.17 -3.81 -8.34
N HIS A 281 1.00 -4.29 -7.93
CA HIS A 281 2.29 -3.85 -8.43
C HIS A 281 2.86 -4.79 -9.52
N GLY A 282 2.19 -5.90 -9.82
CA GLY A 282 2.58 -6.85 -10.86
C GLY A 282 3.71 -7.79 -10.41
N ASP A 283 4.95 -7.37 -10.66
CA ASP A 283 6.19 -8.13 -10.42
C ASP A 283 6.51 -8.35 -8.94
N VAL A 284 6.09 -7.42 -8.08
CA VAL A 284 6.28 -7.51 -6.63
C VAL A 284 4.95 -7.71 -5.92
N VAL A 285 4.80 -8.84 -5.24
CA VAL A 285 3.58 -9.14 -4.47
C VAL A 285 3.79 -8.80 -3.00
N VAL A 286 2.92 -7.95 -2.46
CA VAL A 286 2.93 -7.61 -1.02
C VAL A 286 2.10 -8.66 -0.28
N VAL A 287 2.68 -9.30 0.72
CA VAL A 287 2.06 -10.37 1.52
C VAL A 287 1.93 -9.97 2.99
N ARG A 288 0.86 -10.42 3.64
CA ARG A 288 0.45 -9.98 4.99
C ARG A 288 0.33 -11.17 5.95
N PRO A 289 1.44 -11.73 6.43
CA PRO A 289 1.42 -12.94 7.23
C PRO A 289 0.86 -12.75 8.65
N MET A 290 0.83 -11.51 9.15
CA MET A 290 0.26 -11.16 10.46
C MET A 290 -1.26 -10.92 10.45
N ARG A 291 -1.94 -11.16 9.31
CA ARG A 291 -3.35 -10.82 9.10
C ARG A 291 -4.32 -11.45 10.09
N GLU A 292 -4.01 -12.62 10.65
CA GLU A 292 -4.88 -13.24 11.66
C GLU A 292 -4.56 -12.75 13.08
N HIS A 293 -3.44 -12.08 13.32
CA HIS A 293 -3.00 -11.64 14.65
C HIS A 293 -3.64 -10.31 15.06
N THR A 294 -4.20 -10.24 16.26
CA THR A 294 -4.70 -8.99 16.84
C THR A 294 -3.57 -8.20 17.50
N LEU A 295 -3.74 -6.88 17.67
CA LEU A 295 -2.74 -6.06 18.38
C LEU A 295 -2.53 -6.52 19.83
N LYS A 296 -3.58 -7.01 20.50
CA LYS A 296 -3.49 -7.58 21.85
C LYS A 296 -2.59 -8.82 21.89
N GLU A 297 -2.75 -9.73 20.93
CA GLU A 297 -1.88 -10.91 20.81
C GLU A 297 -0.42 -10.52 20.51
N VAL A 298 -0.21 -9.56 19.59
CA VAL A 298 1.14 -9.03 19.27
C VAL A 298 1.79 -8.43 20.51
N ALA A 299 1.07 -7.60 21.27
CA ALA A 299 1.59 -6.97 22.49
C ALA A 299 2.01 -8.01 23.53
N PHE A 300 1.16 -9.03 23.79
CA PHE A 300 1.50 -10.09 24.72
C PHE A 300 2.68 -10.93 24.25
N TYR A 301 2.74 -11.29 22.96
CA TYR A 301 3.86 -12.05 22.43
C TYR A 301 5.17 -11.28 22.58
N ASN A 302 5.20 -10.02 22.15
CA ASN A 302 6.41 -9.20 22.25
C ASN A 302 6.86 -9.01 23.70
N ARG A 303 5.93 -8.80 24.63
CA ARG A 303 6.24 -8.65 26.05
C ARG A 303 6.75 -9.94 26.68
N LEU A 304 6.14 -11.08 26.37
CA LEU A 304 6.51 -12.37 26.94
C LEU A 304 7.85 -12.86 26.40
N PHE A 305 8.09 -12.74 25.10
CA PHE A 305 9.28 -13.28 24.43
C PHE A 305 10.35 -12.22 24.18
N SER A 306 10.22 -11.04 24.79
CA SER A 306 11.20 -9.96 24.76
C SER A 306 11.61 -9.56 23.34
N VAL A 307 10.63 -9.45 22.43
CA VAL A 307 10.89 -9.07 21.04
C VAL A 307 11.30 -7.59 20.99
N PRO A 308 12.47 -7.24 20.41
CA PRO A 308 12.94 -5.87 20.36
C PRO A 308 12.02 -5.01 19.48
N CYS A 309 11.56 -3.89 20.04
CA CYS A 309 10.73 -2.91 19.35
C CYS A 309 11.33 -1.51 19.59
N VAL A 310 11.32 -0.68 18.56
CA VAL A 310 11.78 0.71 18.61
C VAL A 310 10.59 1.62 18.37
N PHE A 311 10.44 2.64 19.20
CA PHE A 311 9.43 3.65 18.96
C PHE A 311 9.97 4.70 17.99
N THR A 312 9.41 4.74 16.79
CA THR A 312 9.66 5.78 15.80
C THR A 312 8.45 6.73 15.75
N PRO A 313 8.62 8.01 16.10
CA PRO A 313 7.55 8.99 15.92
C PRO A 313 7.10 9.05 14.47
N ALA A 314 5.79 9.04 14.26
CA ALA A 314 5.13 9.30 12.98
C ALA A 314 4.53 10.72 12.96
N VAL A 315 4.08 11.18 11.80
CA VAL A 315 3.47 12.52 11.59
C VAL A 315 2.23 12.80 12.46
N ASP A 316 1.58 11.76 12.95
CA ASP A 316 0.38 11.78 13.77
C ASP A 316 0.66 11.56 15.27
N THR A 317 1.94 11.54 15.66
CA THR A 317 2.36 11.32 17.06
C THR A 317 1.87 12.47 17.93
N LYS A 318 1.19 12.15 19.04
CA LYS A 318 0.52 13.11 19.95
C LYS A 318 -0.60 13.94 19.31
N ALA A 319 -1.04 13.63 18.09
CA ALA A 319 -2.20 14.28 17.50
C ALA A 319 -3.50 13.86 18.22
N PRO A 320 -4.51 14.75 18.35
CA PRO A 320 -5.79 14.39 18.94
C PRO A 320 -6.56 13.37 18.07
N GLU A 321 -7.49 12.62 18.67
CA GLU A 321 -8.25 11.56 17.97
C GLU A 321 -8.98 12.07 16.70
N LYS A 322 -9.40 13.33 16.69
CA LYS A 322 -10.13 13.95 15.58
C LYS A 322 -9.23 14.71 14.60
N ALA A 323 -7.90 14.62 14.73
CA ALA A 323 -6.95 15.35 13.89
C ALA A 323 -6.93 14.87 12.43
N SER A 324 -7.19 13.59 12.20
CA SER A 324 -7.21 12.99 10.88
C SER A 324 -8.21 11.85 10.78
N ILE A 325 -8.56 11.47 9.55
CA ILE A 325 -9.43 10.31 9.29
C ILE A 325 -8.75 9.02 9.78
N HIS A 326 -7.43 8.91 9.68
CA HIS A 326 -6.68 7.75 10.17
C HIS A 326 -6.83 7.59 11.68
N ARG A 327 -6.58 8.67 12.45
CA ARG A 327 -6.74 8.67 13.91
C ARG A 327 -8.18 8.43 14.34
N LEU A 328 -9.14 9.05 13.67
CA LEU A 328 -10.55 8.89 13.98
C LEU A 328 -11.01 7.43 13.76
N MET A 329 -10.62 6.81 12.64
CA MET A 329 -10.97 5.42 12.34
C MET A 329 -10.26 4.43 13.26
N GLU A 330 -9.01 4.70 13.64
CA GLU A 330 -8.30 3.91 14.64
C GLU A 330 -9.00 3.96 16.00
N ALA A 331 -9.29 5.16 16.51
CA ALA A 331 -10.01 5.34 17.77
C ALA A 331 -11.39 4.67 17.73
N PHE A 332 -12.13 4.83 16.63
CA PHE A 332 -13.43 4.20 16.43
C PHE A 332 -13.36 2.67 16.50
N ILE A 333 -12.47 2.03 15.74
CA ILE A 333 -12.36 0.57 15.69
C ILE A 333 -11.84 0.01 17.02
N LEU A 334 -10.88 0.67 17.66
CA LEU A 334 -10.37 0.23 18.97
C LEU A 334 -11.43 0.37 20.07
N ARG A 335 -12.24 1.44 20.05
CA ARG A 335 -13.36 1.64 20.97
C ARG A 335 -14.45 0.59 20.78
N LEU A 336 -14.84 0.32 19.53
CA LEU A 336 -15.80 -0.74 19.20
C LEU A 336 -15.29 -2.13 19.62
N GLN A 337 -14.02 -2.43 19.39
CA GLN A 337 -13.42 -3.71 19.75
C GLN A 337 -13.41 -3.94 21.28
N THR A 338 -13.31 -2.87 22.08
CA THR A 338 -13.41 -2.94 23.54
C THR A 338 -14.81 -3.36 24.00
N GLN A 339 -15.85 -2.85 23.34
CA GLN A 339 -17.26 -3.17 23.65
C GLN A 339 -17.66 -4.54 23.06
N PHE A 340 -17.17 -4.86 21.86
CA PHE A 340 -17.52 -6.04 21.09
C PHE A 340 -16.24 -6.77 20.60
N PRO A 341 -15.77 -7.81 21.32
CA PRO A 341 -14.49 -8.49 21.04
C PRO A 341 -14.35 -9.15 19.65
N SER A 342 -15.45 -9.30 18.90
CA SER A 342 -15.45 -9.87 17.55
C SER A 342 -15.43 -8.82 16.43
N THR A 343 -15.43 -7.52 16.75
CA THR A 343 -15.54 -6.41 15.78
C THR A 343 -14.53 -6.54 14.66
N VAL A 344 -13.23 -6.60 15.00
CA VAL A 344 -12.14 -6.63 14.01
C VAL A 344 -12.27 -7.84 13.08
N SER A 345 -12.58 -9.02 13.61
CA SER A 345 -12.75 -10.23 12.80
C SER A 345 -13.99 -10.16 11.90
N THR A 346 -15.08 -9.56 12.38
CA THR A 346 -16.30 -9.37 11.58
C THR A 346 -16.04 -8.40 10.43
N VAL A 347 -15.38 -7.26 10.69
CA VAL A 347 -15.02 -6.28 9.66
C VAL A 347 -14.19 -6.92 8.55
N CYS A 348 -13.11 -7.64 8.90
CA CYS A 348 -12.27 -8.31 7.91
C CYS A 348 -13.05 -9.39 7.13
N ARG A 349 -13.79 -10.28 7.80
CA ARG A 349 -14.55 -11.35 7.12
C ARG A 349 -15.67 -10.82 6.23
N THR A 350 -16.38 -9.78 6.66
CA THR A 350 -17.41 -9.15 5.82
C THR A 350 -16.77 -8.52 4.59
N SER A 351 -15.63 -7.84 4.74
CA SER A 351 -14.93 -7.23 3.61
C SER A 351 -14.49 -8.24 2.54
N GLU A 352 -14.12 -9.46 2.95
CA GLU A 352 -13.76 -10.54 2.02
C GLU A 352 -14.96 -11.03 1.20
N LYS A 353 -16.18 -10.92 1.73
CA LYS A 353 -17.41 -11.29 1.03
C LYS A 353 -17.90 -10.22 0.06
N LEU A 354 -17.47 -8.96 0.23
CA LEU A 354 -17.88 -7.84 -0.61
C LEU A 354 -17.10 -7.73 -1.93
N VAL A 355 -16.26 -8.73 -2.23
CA VAL A 355 -15.49 -8.79 -3.48
C VAL A 355 -16.46 -9.09 -4.64
N LYS A 356 -16.52 -8.20 -5.63
CA LYS A 356 -17.23 -8.46 -6.90
C LYS A 356 -16.68 -9.74 -7.54
N ALA A 357 -17.56 -10.63 -8.03
CA ALA A 357 -17.15 -11.74 -8.88
C ALA A 357 -16.43 -11.19 -10.12
N PRO A 358 -15.32 -11.81 -10.59
CA PRO A 358 -14.76 -11.49 -11.90
C PRO A 358 -15.85 -11.65 -12.96
N ARG A 359 -16.00 -10.68 -13.87
CA ARG A 359 -16.89 -10.86 -15.02
C ARG A 359 -16.29 -11.93 -15.94
N ASP A 360 -17.10 -12.89 -16.35
CA ASP A 360 -16.80 -13.78 -17.46
C ASP A 360 -16.85 -12.97 -18.76
N GLY A 361 -15.73 -12.34 -19.10
CA GLY A 361 -15.47 -11.69 -20.39
C GLY A 361 -14.12 -12.17 -20.93
N PRO A 362 -13.89 -12.12 -22.25
CA PRO A 362 -12.64 -12.61 -22.83
C PRO A 362 -11.48 -11.88 -22.15
N ALA A 363 -10.53 -12.65 -21.64
CA ALA A 363 -9.30 -12.18 -21.03
C ALA A 363 -8.43 -11.47 -22.10
N ALA A 364 -8.82 -10.27 -22.49
CA ALA A 364 -7.91 -9.33 -23.12
C ALA A 364 -6.93 -8.91 -22.02
N GLY A 365 -5.66 -9.29 -22.19
CA GLY A 365 -4.60 -9.26 -21.18
C GLY A 365 -4.15 -7.87 -20.71
N ASP A 366 -5.01 -6.85 -20.73
CA ASP A 366 -4.67 -5.52 -20.24
C ASP A 366 -5.29 -5.24 -18.87
N CYS A 367 -4.39 -5.01 -17.92
CA CYS A 367 -4.76 -4.44 -16.64
C CYS A 367 -5.38 -3.06 -16.89
N GLY A 368 -6.67 -2.89 -16.57
CA GLY A 368 -7.38 -1.62 -16.68
C GLY A 368 -6.64 -0.45 -16.01
N PRO A 369 -7.03 0.80 -16.30
CA PRO A 369 -6.29 1.99 -15.88
C PRO A 369 -6.10 2.01 -14.35
N ARG A 370 -4.88 2.34 -13.92
CA ARG A 370 -4.49 2.35 -12.49
C ARG A 370 -4.22 3.76 -12.01
N CYS A 371 -4.56 4.05 -10.76
CA CYS A 371 -4.24 5.31 -10.10
C CYS A 371 -2.73 5.56 -10.13
N LEU A 372 -2.31 6.76 -10.55
CA LEU A 372 -0.90 7.17 -10.60
C LEU A 372 -0.20 7.07 -9.24
N LEU A 373 -0.88 7.45 -8.16
CA LEU A 373 -0.29 7.49 -6.82
C LEU A 373 -0.41 6.16 -6.07
N CYS A 374 -1.60 5.55 -6.00
CA CYS A 374 -1.80 4.38 -5.15
C CYS A 374 -1.83 3.05 -5.90
N MET A 375 -1.72 3.07 -7.23
CA MET A 375 -1.76 1.90 -8.13
C MET A 375 -3.02 1.03 -8.03
N CYS A 376 -4.04 1.49 -7.32
CA CYS A 376 -5.37 0.90 -7.32
C CYS A 376 -5.98 0.95 -8.72
N ALA A 377 -6.76 -0.08 -9.09
CA ALA A 377 -7.56 -0.03 -10.30
C ALA A 377 -8.54 1.15 -10.24
N LEU A 378 -8.70 1.85 -11.37
CA LEU A 378 -9.70 2.88 -11.58
C LEU A 378 -10.93 2.21 -12.18
N ASP A 379 -12.04 2.17 -11.44
CA ASP A 379 -13.34 1.81 -12.00
C ASP A 379 -13.82 3.01 -12.85
N ILE A 380 -13.52 3.00 -14.16
CA ILE A 380 -14.03 3.98 -15.14
C ILE A 380 -15.36 3.50 -15.76
N ASP A 381 -15.84 2.31 -15.39
CA ASP A 381 -17.10 1.76 -15.91
C ASP A 381 -18.31 2.55 -15.38
N THR A 382 -18.79 3.48 -16.21
CA THR A 382 -19.99 4.31 -16.00
C THR A 382 -21.30 3.51 -15.99
N ALA A 383 -21.29 2.25 -16.41
CA ALA A 383 -22.49 1.42 -16.53
C ALA A 383 -22.93 0.73 -15.21
N ASP A 384 -22.00 0.46 -14.28
CA ASP A 384 -22.29 -0.36 -13.08
C ASP A 384 -21.49 0.07 -11.84
N SER A 385 -21.39 1.38 -11.61
CA SER A 385 -20.87 1.92 -10.36
C SER A 385 -21.87 1.71 -9.22
N ALA A 386 -21.91 0.49 -8.67
CA ALA A 386 -22.56 0.18 -7.40
C ALA A 386 -21.90 0.87 -6.17
N THR A 387 -20.90 1.72 -6.39
CA THR A 387 -20.47 2.73 -5.43
C THR A 387 -21.36 3.96 -5.60
N ALA A 388 -22.16 4.28 -4.58
CA ALA A 388 -23.10 5.41 -4.51
C ALA A 388 -22.50 6.82 -4.74
N PHE A 389 -21.24 6.92 -5.18
CA PHE A 389 -20.50 8.16 -5.42
C PHE A 389 -20.05 8.34 -6.89
N GLY A 390 -20.34 7.41 -7.79
CA GLY A 390 -19.88 7.44 -9.20
C GLY A 390 -20.60 8.43 -10.12
N VAL A 391 -21.69 9.08 -9.68
CA VAL A 391 -22.58 9.85 -10.58
C VAL A 391 -22.10 11.30 -10.83
N GLN A 392 -21.09 11.81 -10.13
CA GLN A 392 -20.71 13.23 -10.24
C GLN A 392 -19.59 13.56 -11.24
N THR A 393 -18.91 12.59 -11.84
CA THR A 393 -17.73 12.88 -12.69
C THR A 393 -18.02 13.04 -14.18
N SER A 394 -19.20 12.68 -14.68
CA SER A 394 -19.54 12.78 -16.12
C SER A 394 -20.27 14.07 -16.53
N HIS A 395 -20.75 14.89 -15.58
CA HIS A 395 -21.54 16.08 -15.91
C HIS A 395 -20.73 17.38 -16.10
N LEU A 396 -19.41 17.38 -15.89
CA LEU A 396 -18.59 18.59 -16.06
C LEU A 396 -17.97 18.77 -17.44
N SER A 397 -18.09 17.78 -18.34
CA SER A 397 -17.57 17.83 -19.71
C SER A 397 -18.64 18.09 -20.78
N GLN A 398 -19.89 18.38 -20.39
CA GLN A 398 -20.99 18.71 -21.33
C GLN A 398 -21.71 20.03 -21.01
N ILE A 399 -21.00 21.07 -20.59
CA ILE A 399 -21.52 22.43 -20.75
C ILE A 399 -21.08 22.91 -22.13
N HIS A 400 -21.93 22.64 -23.13
CA HIS A 400 -21.97 23.43 -24.35
C HIS A 400 -22.04 24.90 -23.96
N SER A 401 -21.07 25.67 -24.45
CA SER A 401 -21.11 27.13 -24.40
C SER A 401 -22.39 27.59 -25.10
N PRO A 402 -23.26 28.41 -24.49
CA PRO A 402 -24.42 28.93 -25.17
C PRO A 402 -23.97 29.90 -26.26
N THR A 403 -24.41 29.61 -27.48
CA THR A 403 -24.43 30.50 -28.64
C THR A 403 -25.05 31.86 -28.27
N PRO A 404 -24.38 33.01 -28.49
CA PRO A 404 -25.07 34.28 -28.49
C PRO A 404 -25.84 34.39 -29.82
N LEU A 405 -27.17 34.31 -29.74
CA LEU A 405 -28.04 34.72 -30.83
C LEU A 405 -27.96 36.24 -30.97
N THR A 406 -27.60 36.64 -32.19
CA THR A 406 -27.81 37.93 -32.84
C THR A 406 -29.10 38.64 -32.44
N GLU A 407 -28.97 39.90 -32.03
CA GLU A 407 -29.98 40.92 -32.34
C GLU A 407 -29.40 41.94 -33.33
N THR A 408 -30.27 42.30 -34.25
CA THR A 408 -30.10 43.00 -35.52
C THR A 408 -29.92 44.51 -35.37
N GLY A 409 -29.00 45.08 -36.16
CA GLY A 409 -28.91 46.51 -36.45
C GLY A 409 -27.88 46.78 -37.56
N THR A 410 -28.36 46.87 -38.81
CA THR A 410 -27.63 47.17 -40.07
C THR A 410 -27.35 48.69 -40.24
N PRO A 411 -26.78 49.19 -41.36
CA PRO A 411 -25.44 48.96 -41.92
C PRO A 411 -24.74 50.27 -42.38
N GLN A 412 -23.40 50.33 -42.42
CA GLN A 412 -22.67 51.17 -43.40
C GLN A 412 -21.33 50.50 -43.78
N GLY A 413 -21.19 50.07 -45.04
CA GLY A 413 -19.92 49.74 -45.70
C GLY A 413 -19.25 50.99 -46.30
N PRO A 414 -18.32 50.93 -47.29
CA PRO A 414 -17.73 49.78 -48.02
C PRO A 414 -16.15 49.75 -47.97
N CYS A 415 -15.50 48.58 -48.00
CA CYS A 415 -14.85 47.90 -49.15
C CYS A 415 -13.85 48.69 -50.04
N CYS A 416 -12.78 47.98 -50.47
CA CYS A 416 -11.82 48.17 -51.60
C CYS A 416 -10.35 48.52 -51.19
N SER A 417 -9.24 47.87 -51.61
CA SER A 417 -8.94 46.81 -52.62
C SER A 417 -7.52 46.15 -52.37
N PRO A 418 -6.76 45.54 -53.34
CA PRO A 418 -6.34 44.13 -53.27
C PRO A 418 -4.83 43.81 -53.51
N GLY A 419 -4.43 42.54 -53.34
CA GLY A 419 -3.48 41.87 -54.26
C GLY A 419 -1.99 41.74 -53.89
N GLY A 420 -1.51 40.48 -53.84
CA GLY A 420 -0.09 40.09 -53.93
C GLY A 420 0.32 38.98 -52.94
N ALA A 421 -0.13 37.74 -53.10
CA ALA A 421 0.60 36.62 -53.75
C ALA A 421 1.72 35.94 -52.90
N TRP A 422 1.33 34.81 -52.30
CA TRP A 422 2.05 33.51 -52.17
C TRP A 422 3.47 33.47 -51.55
N ALA A 423 3.59 32.86 -50.37
CA ALA A 423 4.14 31.50 -50.19
C ALA A 423 4.58 31.21 -48.73
N GLN A 424 4.43 29.95 -48.35
CA GLN A 424 5.12 29.22 -47.27
C GLN A 424 4.66 29.44 -45.81
N GLY A 425 3.78 28.51 -45.40
CA GLY A 425 4.20 27.47 -44.47
C GLY A 425 4.45 27.89 -43.04
N CYS A 426 3.40 27.79 -42.22
CA CYS A 426 3.57 27.39 -40.83
C CYS A 426 2.26 26.77 -40.35
N CYS A 427 2.23 25.43 -40.33
CA CYS A 427 1.25 24.67 -39.57
C CYS A 427 1.38 25.06 -38.09
N GLN A 428 0.63 26.07 -37.66
CA GLN A 428 0.30 26.27 -36.25
C GLN A 428 -0.67 25.16 -35.84
N ARG A 429 -0.12 23.95 -35.69
CA ARG A 429 -0.77 22.87 -34.94
C ARG A 429 -0.71 23.32 -33.49
N SER A 430 -1.80 23.90 -33.03
CA SER A 430 -1.97 24.40 -31.67
C SER A 430 -1.74 23.27 -30.68
N SER A 431 -0.53 23.17 -30.16
CA SER A 431 -0.27 22.42 -28.94
C SER A 431 -1.12 23.07 -27.85
N ARG A 432 -2.29 22.51 -27.53
CA ARG A 432 -2.99 22.86 -26.30
C ARG A 432 -1.98 22.62 -25.18
N ARG A 433 -1.50 23.68 -24.55
CA ARG A 433 -0.78 23.59 -23.27
C ARG A 433 -1.80 23.10 -22.26
N GLU A 434 -1.99 21.79 -22.19
CA GLU A 434 -2.79 21.18 -21.14
C GLU A 434 -2.14 21.50 -19.80
N ASP A 435 -2.94 21.96 -18.85
CA ASP A 435 -2.50 22.21 -17.48
C ASP A 435 -1.96 20.89 -16.89
N PRO A 436 -0.66 20.81 -16.51
CA PRO A 436 -0.07 19.60 -15.92
C PRO A 436 -0.87 19.08 -14.72
N GLN A 437 -1.56 19.97 -14.01
CA GLN A 437 -2.39 19.61 -12.87
C GLN A 437 -3.67 18.87 -13.27
N ALA A 438 -4.34 19.29 -14.34
CA ALA A 438 -5.52 18.61 -14.85
C ALA A 438 -5.19 17.17 -15.29
N CYS A 439 -4.08 17.01 -16.01
CA CYS A 439 -3.56 15.73 -16.49
C CYS A 439 -3.28 14.73 -15.35
N ILE A 440 -2.68 15.17 -14.24
CA ILE A 440 -2.45 14.31 -13.08
C ILE A 440 -3.78 13.92 -12.44
N VAL A 441 -4.69 14.87 -12.22
CA VAL A 441 -5.96 14.63 -11.52
C VAL A 441 -6.80 13.57 -12.24
N GLU A 442 -6.79 13.55 -13.57
CA GLU A 442 -7.51 12.55 -14.38
C GLU A 442 -7.00 11.11 -14.18
N GLN A 443 -5.71 10.95 -13.85
CA GLN A 443 -5.06 9.65 -13.63
C GLN A 443 -5.17 9.14 -12.18
N LEU A 444 -5.90 9.83 -11.30
CA LEU A 444 -6.01 9.48 -9.88
C LEU A 444 -7.34 8.79 -9.55
N CYS A 445 -7.34 7.96 -8.51
CA CYS A 445 -8.60 7.49 -7.91
C CYS A 445 -9.24 8.61 -7.07
N TYR A 446 -10.54 8.51 -6.79
CA TYR A 446 -11.28 9.52 -6.01
C TYR A 446 -10.56 9.94 -4.72
N GLY A 447 -10.17 8.97 -3.87
CA GLY A 447 -9.49 9.28 -2.62
C GLY A 447 -8.15 10.00 -2.82
N CYS A 448 -7.38 9.64 -3.84
CA CYS A 448 -6.14 10.36 -4.18
C CYS A 448 -6.45 11.77 -4.74
N ARG A 449 -7.50 11.96 -5.53
CA ARG A 449 -7.93 13.29 -6.00
C ARG A 449 -8.31 14.20 -4.85
N VAL A 450 -9.05 13.69 -3.87
CA VAL A 450 -9.44 14.47 -2.67
C VAL A 450 -8.21 14.92 -1.90
N ASN A 451 -7.28 14.01 -1.60
CA ASN A 451 -6.05 14.35 -0.89
C ASN A 451 -5.15 15.31 -1.69
N MET A 452 -5.12 15.20 -3.01
CA MET A 452 -4.34 16.09 -3.86
C MET A 452 -4.85 17.54 -3.88
N LYS A 453 -6.13 17.79 -3.56
CA LYS A 453 -6.65 19.16 -3.38
C LYS A 453 -6.04 19.89 -2.18
N ASP A 454 -5.51 19.13 -1.21
CA ASP A 454 -4.82 19.67 -0.05
C ASP A 454 -3.35 20.01 -0.33
N LEU A 455 -2.87 19.74 -1.55
CA LEU A 455 -1.56 20.14 -2.04
C LEU A 455 -1.72 21.34 -3.00
N PRO A 456 -1.33 22.56 -2.60
CA PRO A 456 -1.62 23.78 -3.36
C PRO A 456 -0.77 23.93 -4.64
N SER A 457 0.41 23.32 -4.69
CA SER A 457 1.31 23.34 -5.85
C SER A 457 1.89 21.94 -6.08
N LEU A 458 2.09 21.59 -7.36
CA LEU A 458 2.71 20.33 -7.76
C LEU A 458 4.24 20.39 -7.81
N GLU A 459 4.82 21.59 -7.72
CA GLU A 459 6.27 21.80 -7.75
C GLU A 459 7.04 20.98 -6.70
N PRO A 460 6.55 20.81 -5.45
CA PRO A 460 7.27 20.02 -4.45
C PRO A 460 7.16 18.49 -4.64
N LEU A 461 6.35 18.00 -5.60
CA LEU A 461 6.20 16.57 -5.81
C LEU A 461 7.47 15.95 -6.41
N PRO A 462 7.81 14.71 -6.02
CA PRO A 462 8.90 13.99 -6.66
C PRO A 462 8.72 13.88 -8.19
N GLN A 463 9.81 14.18 -8.92
CA GLN A 463 9.81 14.27 -10.38
C GLN A 463 9.35 12.97 -11.07
N TYR A 464 9.60 11.81 -10.47
CA TYR A 464 9.19 10.52 -11.05
C TYR A 464 7.67 10.39 -11.19
N ILE A 465 6.89 11.04 -10.31
CA ILE A 465 5.42 11.05 -10.36
C ILE A 465 4.97 11.87 -11.57
N LEU A 466 5.54 13.08 -11.72
CA LEU A 466 5.24 13.97 -12.83
C LEU A 466 5.65 13.35 -14.18
N ALA A 467 6.83 12.74 -14.23
CA ALA A 467 7.34 12.07 -15.43
C ALA A 467 6.48 10.86 -15.83
N GLU A 468 6.08 9.98 -14.89
CA GLU A 468 5.19 8.87 -15.27
C GLU A 468 3.79 9.35 -15.65
N ALA A 469 3.27 10.44 -15.05
CA ALA A 469 2.00 11.04 -15.47
C ALA A 469 2.06 11.47 -16.95
N GLN A 470 3.12 12.19 -17.34
CA GLN A 470 3.35 12.60 -18.71
C GLN A 470 3.49 11.40 -19.65
N LEU A 471 4.25 10.37 -19.26
CA LEU A 471 4.41 9.15 -20.07
C LEU A 471 3.10 8.41 -20.26
N ARG A 472 2.21 8.35 -19.26
CA ARG A 472 0.89 7.73 -19.38
C ARG A 472 -0.01 8.50 -20.35
N THR A 473 0.01 9.83 -20.32
CA THR A 473 -0.74 10.66 -21.26
C THR A 473 -0.21 10.52 -22.68
N GLN A 474 1.11 10.52 -22.86
CA GLN A 474 1.74 10.28 -24.17
C GLN A 474 1.37 8.91 -24.72
N ARG A 475 1.43 7.85 -23.90
CA ARG A 475 1.01 6.49 -24.32
C ARG A 475 -0.47 6.46 -24.70
N ALA A 476 -1.35 7.09 -23.93
CA ALA A 476 -2.77 7.16 -24.23
C ALA A 476 -3.04 7.91 -25.55
N TRP A 477 -2.32 9.00 -25.79
CA TRP A 477 -2.40 9.77 -27.03
C TRP A 477 -1.93 8.94 -28.24
N VAL A 478 -0.77 8.28 -28.15
CA VAL A 478 -0.27 7.39 -29.22
C VAL A 478 -1.24 6.23 -29.48
N LEU A 479 -1.81 5.62 -28.44
CA LEU A 479 -2.80 4.54 -28.59
C LEU A 479 -4.13 5.02 -29.17
N ALA A 480 -4.51 6.29 -28.98
CA ALA A 480 -5.67 6.88 -29.63
C ALA A 480 -5.38 7.08 -31.12
N GLU A 481 -4.24 7.68 -31.46
CA GLU A 481 -3.83 7.91 -32.85
C GLU A 481 -3.69 6.60 -33.64
N LEU A 482 -3.08 5.56 -33.05
CA LEU A 482 -3.00 4.24 -33.66
C LEU A 482 -4.37 3.60 -33.90
N ARG A 483 -5.34 3.82 -33.01
CA ARG A 483 -6.70 3.29 -33.17
C ARG A 483 -7.43 4.00 -34.29
N ASP A 484 -7.26 5.32 -34.40
CA ASP A 484 -7.86 6.13 -35.44
C ASP A 484 -7.27 5.72 -36.81
N CYS A 485 -5.96 5.51 -36.92
CA CYS A 485 -5.32 5.02 -38.14
C CYS A 485 -5.74 3.59 -38.53
N LEU A 486 -6.02 2.70 -37.58
CA LEU A 486 -6.45 1.32 -37.86
C LEU A 486 -7.95 1.22 -38.25
N ILE A 487 -8.73 2.28 -38.05
CA ILE A 487 -10.13 2.36 -38.46
C ILE A 487 -10.26 2.95 -39.88
N GLU A 488 -9.30 3.78 -40.31
CA GLU A 488 -9.30 4.40 -41.64
C GLU A 488 -9.02 3.41 -42.80
N ASP A 489 -8.45 2.23 -42.53
CA ASP A 489 -8.13 1.22 -43.57
C ASP A 489 -9.29 0.25 -43.91
N SER A 490 -10.49 0.42 -43.31
CA SER A 490 -11.63 -0.50 -43.55
C SER A 490 -12.78 0.05 -44.42
N ASP A 491 -12.71 1.29 -44.90
CA ASP A 491 -13.79 1.91 -45.68
C ASP A 491 -13.52 2.03 -47.20
N ASP A 492 -12.41 1.50 -47.71
CA ASP A 492 -12.06 1.50 -49.14
C ASP A 492 -12.05 0.10 -49.79
N GLU A 493 -13.15 -0.66 -49.68
CA GLU A 493 -13.55 -1.62 -50.73
C GLU A 493 -15.07 -1.66 -50.91
N VAL A 494 -15.62 -0.57 -51.45
CA VAL A 494 -16.82 -0.64 -52.29
C VAL A 494 -16.37 -0.44 -53.73
N GLY A 495 -16.29 -1.54 -54.49
CA GLY A 495 -15.87 -1.48 -55.89
C GLY A 495 -16.06 -2.76 -56.69
N GLN A 496 -17.27 -2.92 -57.24
CA GLN A 496 -17.56 -3.57 -58.53
C GLN A 496 -17.36 -5.10 -58.64
N SER A 497 -18.48 -5.82 -58.65
CA SER A 497 -18.91 -6.72 -59.75
C SER A 497 -20.37 -7.10 -59.59
#